data_AF-A0A955JY27-F1
#
_entry.id   AF-A0A955JY27-F1
#
_cell.length_a   1.000
_cell.length_b   1.000
_cell.length_c   1.000
_cell.angle_alpha   90.00
_cell.angle_beta   90.00
_cell.angle_gamma   90.00
#
_symmetry.space_group_name_H-M   'P 1'
#
loop_
_entity.id
_entity.type
_entity.pdbx_description
1 polymer ?
#
loop_
_entity_poly.entity_id
_entity_poly.type
_entity_poly.pdbx_seq_one_letter_code
_entity_poly.pdbx_strand_id
1 'polypeptide(L)'
;MIHRVIAGYIFAIFMFVGLGSLIPMQSAHAVEAGCESGFLTFPAWYHNLPSKVKGDGCALKGPNDMPGPAKTKLSRYIWIIVLNVLNILLQVVVYIAAGFIIWGGFMYLISGGQSDKITTARKMIQHAVIGLTISLFAVFAVSFVSGWLQK
;
A
#
# COMPACT_ATOMS: atom_id res chain seq x y z
N MET A 1 -20.92 19.67 -14.38
CA MET A 1 -21.24 18.38 -13.71
C MET A 1 -20.01 17.69 -13.12
N ILE A 2 -18.92 17.52 -13.88
CA ILE A 2 -17.69 16.82 -13.44
C ILE A 2 -17.01 17.43 -12.21
N HIS A 3 -16.98 18.76 -12.08
CA HIS A 3 -16.44 19.43 -10.88
C HIS A 3 -17.21 19.09 -9.59
N ARG A 4 -18.51 18.79 -9.71
CA ARG A 4 -19.37 18.43 -8.57
C ARG A 4 -19.14 16.99 -8.12
N VAL A 5 -18.80 16.10 -9.06
CA VAL A 5 -18.46 14.69 -8.77
C VAL A 5 -17.06 14.59 -8.18
N ILE A 6 -16.09 15.35 -8.69
CA ILE A 6 -14.73 15.41 -8.12
C ILE A 6 -14.76 16.01 -6.72
N ALA A 7 -15.49 17.13 -6.52
CA ALA A 7 -15.65 17.73 -5.19
C ALA A 7 -16.37 16.77 -4.22
N GLY A 8 -17.39 16.03 -4.68
CA GLY A 8 -18.06 15.00 -3.88
C GLY A 8 -17.13 13.83 -3.51
N TYR A 9 -16.28 13.39 -4.42
CA TYR A 9 -15.30 12.32 -4.16
C TYR A 9 -14.20 12.78 -3.20
N ILE A 10 -13.67 14.00 -3.37
CA ILE A 10 -12.70 14.61 -2.46
C ILE A 10 -13.31 14.81 -1.07
N PHE A 11 -14.57 15.24 -0.99
CA PHE A 11 -15.28 15.39 0.29
C PHE A 11 -15.52 14.03 0.97
N ALA A 12 -15.86 12.98 0.22
CA ALA A 12 -15.98 11.62 0.74
C ALA A 12 -14.62 11.07 1.23
N ILE A 13 -13.52 11.36 0.53
CA ILE A 13 -12.17 11.02 0.96
C ILE A 13 -11.83 11.74 2.28
N PHE A 14 -12.07 13.06 2.36
CA PHE A 14 -11.80 13.84 3.56
C PHE A 14 -12.64 13.38 4.76
N MET A 15 -13.89 12.98 4.54
CA MET A 15 -14.77 12.48 5.59
C MET A 15 -14.31 11.14 6.15
N PHE A 16 -13.81 10.24 5.31
CA PHE A 16 -13.32 8.93 5.74
C PHE A 16 -11.90 8.99 6.36
N VAL A 17 -11.02 9.83 5.81
CA VAL A 17 -9.68 10.09 6.38
C VAL A 17 -9.79 10.84 7.71
N GLY A 18 -10.75 11.78 7.82
CA GLY A 18 -11.04 12.50 9.07
C GLY A 18 -11.47 11.58 10.20
N LEU A 19 -12.28 10.55 9.91
CA LEU A 19 -12.63 9.52 10.89
C LEU A 19 -11.45 8.58 11.21
N GLY A 20 -10.49 8.45 10.29
CA GLY A 20 -9.29 7.63 10.45
C GLY A 20 -8.15 8.26 11.25
N SER A 21 -8.26 9.54 11.62
CA SER A 21 -7.23 10.28 12.38
C SER A 21 -7.00 9.79 13.82
N LEU A 22 -7.80 8.82 14.30
CA LEU A 22 -7.61 8.19 15.61
C LEU A 22 -6.76 6.92 15.58
N ILE A 23 -6.28 6.47 14.42
CA ILE A 23 -5.36 5.35 14.38
C ILE A 23 -3.94 5.91 14.55
N PRO A 24 -3.22 5.57 15.64
CA PRO A 24 -1.80 5.88 15.71
C PRO A 24 -1.15 5.26 14.47
N MET A 25 -0.48 6.09 13.69
CA MET A 25 0.39 5.67 12.61
C MET A 25 1.49 4.83 13.27
N GLN A 26 1.25 3.52 13.40
CA GLN A 26 2.23 2.58 13.90
C GLN A 26 3.32 2.55 12.83
N SER A 27 4.35 3.37 13.07
CA SER A 27 5.64 3.25 12.44
C SER A 27 5.99 1.78 12.37
N ALA A 28 6.29 1.30 11.15
CA ALA A 28 6.94 0.02 10.95
C ALA A 28 8.02 -0.14 12.01
N HIS A 29 7.91 -1.19 12.82
CA HIS A 29 8.84 -1.50 13.87
C HIS A 29 10.26 -1.49 13.30
N ALA A 30 11.19 -0.85 14.04
CA ALA A 30 12.61 -0.84 13.72
C ALA A 30 13.08 -2.29 13.47
N VAL A 31 13.54 -2.55 12.25
CA VAL A 31 14.13 -3.84 11.87
C VAL A 31 15.55 -3.86 12.41
N GLU A 32 15.73 -4.62 13.48
CA GLU A 32 17.03 -5.09 13.95
C GLU A 32 17.70 -5.90 12.81
N ALA A 33 18.96 -5.56 12.52
CA ALA A 33 19.82 -6.07 11.45
C ALA A 33 19.50 -7.47 10.88
N GLY A 34 18.61 -7.57 9.88
CA GLY A 34 18.22 -8.86 9.28
C GLY A 34 18.13 -8.78 7.75
N CYS A 35 19.18 -9.22 7.06
CA CYS A 35 19.19 -9.66 5.65
C CYS A 35 18.44 -8.75 4.66
N GLU A 36 19.00 -7.58 4.38
CA GLU A 36 18.55 -6.72 3.31
C GLU A 36 18.99 -7.31 1.96
N SER A 37 18.08 -7.94 1.21
CA SER A 37 18.22 -7.93 -0.25
C SER A 37 16.96 -7.37 -0.88
N GLY A 38 16.94 -6.05 -0.95
CA GLY A 38 16.05 -5.31 -1.84
C GLY A 38 16.73 -5.06 -3.18
N PHE A 39 15.99 -5.24 -4.26
CA PHE A 39 16.41 -4.79 -5.59
C PHE A 39 15.72 -3.45 -5.84
N LEU A 40 16.49 -2.37 -6.04
CA LEU A 40 15.98 -1.05 -6.44
C LEU A 40 14.74 -0.58 -5.66
N THR A 41 14.87 -0.32 -4.36
CA THR A 41 13.79 0.12 -3.43
C THR A 41 12.66 -0.87 -3.15
N PHE A 42 12.60 -2.00 -3.85
CA PHE A 42 11.60 -3.03 -3.56
C PHE A 42 12.09 -3.90 -2.40
N PRO A 43 11.40 -3.89 -1.24
CA PRO A 43 11.72 -4.82 -0.17
C PRO A 43 11.44 -6.25 -0.61
N ALA A 44 12.16 -7.23 -0.08
CA ALA A 44 11.85 -8.63 -0.34
C ALA A 44 10.56 -9.06 0.37
N TRP A 45 9.84 -10.03 -0.19
CA TRP A 45 8.61 -10.58 0.40
C TRP A 45 8.83 -11.22 1.79
N TYR A 46 10.07 -11.61 2.08
CA TYR A 46 10.49 -12.23 3.34
C TYR A 46 11.00 -11.21 4.38
N HIS A 47 10.94 -9.91 4.09
CA HIS A 47 11.27 -8.84 5.04
C HIS A 47 10.43 -8.98 6.33
N ASN A 48 10.89 -8.55 7.50
CA ASN A 48 10.18 -8.74 8.80
C ASN A 48 9.95 -10.18 9.29
N LEU A 49 10.52 -11.21 8.65
CA LEU A 49 10.54 -12.56 9.23
C LEU A 49 11.62 -12.65 10.32
N PRO A 50 11.37 -13.36 11.43
CA PRO A 50 12.39 -13.58 12.45
C PRO A 50 13.55 -14.38 11.85
N SER A 51 14.70 -13.73 11.68
CA SER A 51 15.93 -14.37 11.22
C SER A 51 16.94 -14.45 12.36
N LYS A 52 17.81 -15.45 12.32
CA LYS A 52 19.01 -15.48 13.18
C LYS A 52 20.16 -14.89 12.39
N VAL A 53 20.76 -13.83 12.89
CA VAL A 53 22.01 -13.28 12.35
C VAL A 53 23.15 -14.15 12.84
N LYS A 54 23.81 -14.87 11.94
CA LYS A 54 25.02 -15.64 12.25
C LYS A 54 26.02 -15.45 11.10
N GLY A 55 26.83 -14.40 11.18
CA GLY A 55 27.73 -13.99 10.09
C GLY A 55 26.97 -13.60 8.80
N ASP A 56 27.70 -13.52 7.68
CA ASP A 56 27.23 -13.05 6.34
C ASP A 56 26.10 -13.88 5.70
N GLY A 57 25.44 -14.78 6.44
CA GLY A 57 24.38 -15.68 5.97
C GLY A 57 23.05 -15.49 6.72
N CYS A 58 21.98 -15.34 5.94
CA CYS A 58 20.61 -15.27 6.44
C CYS A 58 19.99 -16.66 6.64
N ALA A 59 19.76 -17.09 7.88
CA ALA A 59 18.98 -18.31 8.16
C ALA A 59 17.54 -17.93 8.53
N LEU A 60 16.60 -18.15 7.60
CA LEU A 60 15.17 -17.93 7.82
C LEU A 60 14.63 -18.96 8.83
N LYS A 61 13.98 -18.47 9.88
CA LYS A 61 13.37 -19.32 10.91
C LYS A 61 11.97 -19.73 10.47
N GLY A 62 11.66 -21.03 10.55
CA GLY A 62 10.34 -21.57 10.18
C GLY A 62 9.25 -21.26 11.22
N PRO A 63 7.97 -21.52 10.91
CA PRO A 63 6.81 -21.18 11.75
C PRO A 63 6.89 -21.65 13.21
N ASN A 64 7.63 -22.72 13.48
CA ASN A 64 7.69 -23.37 14.80
C ASN A 64 8.42 -22.55 15.86
N ASP A 65 9.24 -21.60 15.45
CA ASP A 65 10.13 -20.84 16.30
C ASP A 65 9.62 -19.43 16.65
N MET A 66 8.37 -19.13 16.29
CA MET A 66 7.74 -17.89 16.69
C MET A 66 7.43 -17.86 18.18
N PRO A 67 7.67 -16.73 18.88
CA PRO A 67 7.22 -16.54 20.25
C PRO A 67 5.68 -16.52 20.30
N GLY A 68 5.08 -17.38 21.13
CA GLY A 68 3.63 -17.46 21.33
C GLY A 68 3.05 -18.89 21.33
N PRO A 69 1.74 -19.04 21.58
CA PRO A 69 1.07 -20.33 21.67
C PRO A 69 1.04 -21.07 20.32
N ALA A 70 1.41 -22.36 20.33
CA ALA A 70 1.64 -23.19 19.14
C ALA A 70 0.50 -23.18 18.09
N LYS A 71 -0.76 -23.02 18.53
CA LYS A 71 -1.94 -22.97 17.65
C LYS A 71 -1.99 -21.75 16.72
N THR A 72 -1.36 -20.64 17.09
CA THR A 72 -1.47 -19.35 16.37
C THR A 72 -0.23 -19.00 15.53
N LYS A 73 0.84 -19.80 15.65
CA LYS A 73 2.13 -19.53 15.01
C LYS A 73 2.05 -19.52 13.48
N LEU A 74 1.37 -20.53 12.92
CA LEU A 74 1.21 -20.65 11.47
C LEU A 74 0.38 -19.49 10.88
N SER A 75 -0.73 -19.13 11.54
CA SER A 75 -1.58 -18.03 11.08
C SER A 75 -0.85 -16.68 11.11
N ARG A 76 -0.07 -16.41 12.15
CA ARG A 76 0.74 -15.18 12.22
C ARG A 76 1.85 -15.14 11.17
N TYR A 77 2.53 -16.27 10.93
CA TYR A 77 3.55 -16.38 9.90
C TYR A 77 3.00 -16.08 8.50
N ILE A 78 1.85 -16.66 8.17
CA ILE A 78 1.15 -16.40 6.91
C ILE A 78 0.77 -14.91 6.83
N TRP A 79 0.23 -14.33 7.91
CA TRP A 79 -0.15 -12.92 7.90
C TRP A 79 1.00 -11.96 7.62
N ILE A 80 2.19 -12.21 8.20
CA ILE A 80 3.38 -11.37 7.96
C ILE A 80 3.77 -11.41 6.48
N ILE A 81 3.81 -12.60 5.88
CA ILE A 81 4.12 -12.75 4.45
C ILE A 81 3.11 -11.98 3.59
N VAL A 82 1.82 -12.13 3.88
CA VAL A 82 0.76 -11.42 3.14
C VAL A 82 0.93 -9.91 3.26
N LEU A 83 1.18 -9.39 4.46
CA LEU A 83 1.39 -7.95 4.67
C LEU A 83 2.61 -7.42 3.92
N ASN A 84 3.72 -8.16 3.90
CA ASN A 84 4.91 -7.76 3.14
C ASN A 84 4.66 -7.75 1.64
N VAL A 85 3.98 -8.78 1.12
CA VAL A 85 3.61 -8.85 -0.30
C VAL A 85 2.69 -7.68 -0.66
N LEU A 86 1.70 -7.38 0.18
CA LEU A 86 0.82 -6.22 -0.02
C LEU A 86 1.61 -4.91 -0.04
N ASN A 87 2.60 -4.74 0.82
CA ASN A 87 3.44 -3.55 0.82
C ASN A 87 4.20 -3.36 -0.51
N ILE A 88 4.76 -4.45 -1.05
CA ILE A 88 5.44 -4.44 -2.36
C ILE A 88 4.43 -4.09 -3.48
N LEU A 89 3.24 -4.70 -3.45
CA LEU A 89 2.18 -4.41 -4.41
C LEU A 89 1.73 -2.95 -4.35
N LEU A 90 1.57 -2.38 -3.16
CA LEU A 90 1.19 -0.98 -2.97
C LEU A 90 2.23 -0.02 -3.56
N GLN A 91 3.52 -0.30 -3.35
CA GLN A 91 4.60 0.47 -3.93
C GLN A 91 4.57 0.42 -5.48
N VAL A 92 4.34 -0.76 -6.06
CA VAL A 92 4.16 -0.92 -7.51
C VAL A 92 2.96 -0.13 -8.03
N VAL A 93 1.83 -0.18 -7.32
CA VAL A 93 0.61 0.58 -7.68
C VAL A 93 0.88 2.08 -7.70
N VAL A 94 1.64 2.61 -6.75
CA VAL A 94 2.00 4.04 -6.72
C VAL A 94 2.82 4.42 -7.96
N TYR A 95 3.80 3.61 -8.34
CA TYR A 95 4.60 3.86 -9.56
C TYR A 95 3.74 3.82 -10.83
N ILE A 96 2.85 2.84 -10.95
CA ILE A 96 1.94 2.71 -12.09
C ILE A 96 0.97 3.90 -12.16
N ALA A 97 0.39 4.29 -11.01
CA ALA A 97 -0.52 5.43 -10.93
C ALA A 97 0.19 6.74 -11.33
N ALA A 98 1.42 6.96 -10.86
CA ALA A 98 2.23 8.10 -11.27
C ALA A 98 2.44 8.13 -12.80
N GLY A 99 2.74 6.99 -13.42
CA GLY A 99 2.88 6.87 -14.87
C GLY A 99 1.61 7.26 -15.63
N PHE A 100 0.45 6.76 -15.20
CA PHE A 100 -0.85 7.12 -15.82
C PHE A 100 -1.22 8.59 -15.65
N ILE A 101 -0.89 9.19 -14.50
CA ILE A 101 -1.14 10.62 -14.26
C ILE A 101 -0.27 11.46 -15.21
N ILE A 102 1.01 11.12 -15.36
CA ILE A 102 1.93 11.84 -16.27
C ILE A 102 1.45 11.71 -17.73
N TRP A 103 1.10 10.50 -18.16
CA TRP A 103 0.60 10.26 -19.52
C TRP A 103 -0.71 11.02 -19.80
N GLY A 104 -1.66 10.96 -18.86
CA GLY A 104 -2.92 11.69 -18.96
C GLY A 104 -2.71 13.22 -18.94
N GLY A 105 -1.74 13.71 -18.17
CA GLY A 105 -1.37 15.12 -18.13
C GLY A 105 -0.77 15.61 -19.45
N PHE A 106 0.14 14.84 -20.04
CA PHE A 106 0.74 15.18 -21.34
C PHE A 106 -0.31 15.22 -22.45
N MET A 107 -1.21 14.23 -22.48
CA MET A 107 -2.34 14.19 -23.40
C MET A 107 -3.24 15.42 -23.23
N TYR A 108 -3.49 15.87 -22.00
CA TYR A 108 -4.29 17.06 -21.72
C TYR A 108 -3.65 18.34 -22.29
N LEU A 109 -2.34 18.51 -22.13
CA LEU A 109 -1.61 19.70 -22.60
C LEU A 109 -1.55 19.79 -24.13
N ILE A 110 -1.39 18.67 -24.83
CA ILE A 110 -1.26 18.64 -26.30
C ILE A 110 -2.62 18.60 -27.02
N SER A 111 -3.73 18.48 -26.28
CA SER A 111 -5.07 18.37 -26.86
C SER A 111 -5.53 19.56 -27.71
N GLY A 112 -4.84 20.70 -27.65
CA GLY A 112 -5.06 21.83 -28.57
C GLY A 112 -6.49 22.39 -28.59
N GLY A 113 -7.27 22.16 -27.52
CA GLY A 113 -8.68 22.56 -27.44
C GLY A 113 -9.70 21.55 -27.98
N GLN A 114 -9.28 20.40 -28.53
CA GLN A 114 -10.23 19.36 -28.95
C GLN A 114 -10.90 18.71 -27.72
N SER A 115 -12.22 18.88 -27.58
CA SER A 115 -13.00 18.40 -26.43
C SER A 115 -12.87 16.90 -26.20
N ASP A 116 -12.74 16.10 -27.26
CA ASP A 116 -12.64 14.64 -27.15
C ASP A 116 -11.32 14.17 -26.52
N LYS A 117 -10.22 14.86 -26.85
CA LYS A 117 -8.89 14.55 -26.28
C LYS A 117 -8.80 15.00 -24.82
N ILE A 118 -9.36 16.17 -24.52
CA ILE A 118 -9.45 16.72 -23.16
C ILE A 118 -10.30 15.81 -22.24
N THR A 119 -11.44 15.33 -22.73
CA THR A 119 -12.31 14.45 -21.94
C THR A 119 -11.67 13.09 -21.70
N THR A 120 -10.99 12.53 -22.69
CA THR A 120 -10.26 11.26 -22.57
C THR A 120 -9.11 11.39 -21.56
N ALA A 121 -8.31 12.46 -21.66
CA ALA A 121 -7.21 12.73 -20.71
C ALA A 121 -7.73 12.89 -19.27
N ARG A 122 -8.83 13.63 -19.08
CA ARG A 122 -9.45 13.80 -17.77
C ARG A 122 -9.96 12.48 -17.19
N LYS A 123 -10.62 11.63 -18.01
CA LYS A 123 -11.10 10.32 -17.56
C LYS A 123 -9.94 9.43 -17.11
N MET A 124 -8.84 9.42 -17.85
CA MET A 124 -7.64 8.65 -17.49
C MET A 124 -7.09 9.07 -16.12
N ILE A 125 -6.93 10.37 -15.88
CA ILE A 125 -6.46 10.89 -14.59
C ILE A 125 -7.46 10.55 -13.47
N GLN A 126 -8.76 10.70 -13.72
CA GLN A 126 -9.80 10.38 -12.74
C GLN A 126 -9.75 8.90 -12.32
N HIS A 127 -9.64 7.99 -13.28
CA HIS A 127 -9.55 6.56 -12.97
C HIS A 127 -8.27 6.21 -12.22
N ALA A 128 -7.13 6.82 -12.57
CA ALA A 128 -5.88 6.64 -11.85
C ALA A 128 -5.98 7.09 -10.38
N VAL A 129 -6.59 8.25 -10.12
CA VAL A 129 -6.79 8.79 -8.77
C VAL A 129 -7.76 7.93 -7.96
N ILE A 130 -8.84 7.43 -8.58
CA ILE A 130 -9.80 6.53 -7.93
C ILE A 130 -9.11 5.24 -7.47
N GLY A 131 -8.28 4.63 -8.33
CA GLY A 131 -7.53 3.41 -7.98
C GLY A 131 -6.55 3.62 -6.83
N LEU A 132 -5.80 4.73 -6.85
CA LEU A 132 -4.88 5.09 -5.76
C LEU A 132 -5.62 5.33 -4.45
N THR A 133 -6.77 6.01 -4.52
CA THR A 133 -7.65 6.22 -3.35
C THR A 133 -8.09 4.90 -2.75
N ILE A 134 -8.68 4.00 -3.55
CA ILE A 134 -9.15 2.68 -3.06
C ILE A 134 -8.01 1.89 -2.41
N SER A 135 -6.80 1.99 -2.95
CA SER A 135 -5.63 1.30 -2.41
C SER A 135 -5.25 1.79 -1.02
N LEU A 136 -5.28 3.11 -0.78
CA LEU A 136 -5.06 3.70 0.54
C LEU A 136 -6.17 3.32 1.54
N PHE A 137 -7.41 3.28 1.08
CA PHE A 137 -8.55 2.84 1.89
C PHE A 137 -8.46 1.37 2.31
N ALA A 138 -7.93 0.50 1.45
CA ALA A 138 -7.76 -0.92 1.77
C ALA A 138 -6.80 -1.12 2.95
N VAL A 139 -5.69 -0.39 2.98
CA VAL A 139 -4.73 -0.44 4.10
C VAL A 139 -5.39 -0.05 5.41
N PHE A 140 -6.15 1.06 5.40
CA PHE A 140 -6.89 1.52 6.55
C PHE A 140 -7.89 0.46 7.06
N ALA A 141 -8.62 -0.20 6.15
CA ALA A 141 -9.55 -1.26 6.50
C ALA A 141 -8.84 -2.47 7.14
N VAL A 142 -7.68 -2.89 6.61
CA VAL A 142 -6.88 -3.98 7.20
C VAL A 142 -6.41 -3.61 8.61
N SER A 143 -5.92 -2.39 8.80
CA SER A 143 -5.51 -1.90 10.13
C SER A 143 -6.67 -1.90 11.12
N PHE A 144 -7.86 -1.45 10.69
CA PHE A 144 -9.06 -1.47 11.52
C PHE A 144 -9.46 -2.88 11.97
N VAL A 145 -9.44 -3.85 11.04
CA VAL A 145 -9.72 -5.27 11.35
C VAL A 145 -8.68 -5.85 12.30
N SER A 146 -7.40 -5.54 12.08
CA SER A 146 -6.32 -6.03 12.94
C SER A 146 -6.39 -5.49 14.37
N GLY A 147 -6.81 -4.22 14.55
CA GLY A 147 -7.02 -3.61 15.86
C GLY A 147 -8.20 -4.20 16.60
N TRP A 148 -9.27 -4.60 15.88
CA TRP A 148 -10.42 -5.28 16.47
C TRP A 148 -10.09 -6.70 16.95
N LEU A 149 -9.22 -7.42 16.25
CA LEU A 149 -8.86 -8.81 16.60
C LEU A 149 -7.86 -8.92 17.77
N GLN A 150 -7.20 -7.82 18.17
CA GLN A 150 -6.26 -7.79 19.29
C GLN A 150 -6.90 -7.38 20.63
N LYS A 151 -8.15 -6.93 20.61
CA LYS A 151 -9.00 -6.72 21.80
C LYS A 151 -9.78 -7.99 22.12
#